data_AF-A0A4V1TAL1-F1
#
_entry.id   AF-A0A4V1TAL1-F1
#
_cell.length_a   1.000
_cell.length_b   1.000
_cell.length_c   1.000
_cell.angle_alpha   90.00
_cell.angle_beta   90.00
_cell.angle_gamma   90.00
#
_symmetry.space_group_name_H-M   'P 1'
#
loop_
_entity.id
_entity.type
_entity.pdbx_description
1 polymer ?
#
loop_
_entity_poly.entity_id
_entity_poly.type
_entity_poly.pdbx_seq_one_letter_code
_entity_poly.pdbx_strand_id
1 'polypeptide(L)' 'MVANGFSPDAVSEVRKRLDRVRASGVRILFAIESGSRAWGFPSPDSDYDCRFVYVRSASETFTLFPRRDVIEHP' A
#
# COMPACT_ATOMS: atom_id res chain seq x y z
N MET A 1 15.23 18.83 1.91
CA MET A 1 15.66 17.77 2.85
C MET A 1 15.08 16.47 2.35
N VAL A 2 15.91 15.63 1.73
CA VAL A 2 15.50 14.29 1.28
C VAL A 2 15.44 13.37 2.49
N ALA A 3 14.35 12.62 2.61
CA ALA A 3 14.06 11.72 3.71
C ALA A 3 15.17 10.69 3.91
N ASN A 4 15.69 10.60 5.14
CA ASN A 4 16.47 9.45 5.59
C ASN A 4 15.84 9.01 6.92
N GLY A 5 14.83 8.13 6.87
CA GLY A 5 14.01 7.85 8.06
C GLY A 5 13.14 6.60 8.04
N PHE A 6 13.28 5.69 7.07
CA PHE A 6 12.56 4.41 7.08
C PHE A 6 13.48 3.26 7.48
N SER A 7 12.97 2.37 8.35
CA SER A 7 13.63 1.11 8.63
C SER A 7 13.74 0.28 7.35
N PRO A 8 14.93 -0.18 6.95
CA PRO A 8 15.11 -1.01 5.75
C PRO A 8 14.25 -2.28 5.78
N ASP A 9 14.11 -2.89 6.95
CA ASP A 9 13.29 -4.10 7.14
C ASP A 9 11.81 -3.81 6.93
N ALA A 10 11.31 -2.70 7.48
CA ALA A 10 9.93 -2.28 7.26
C ALA A 10 9.64 -1.99 5.78
N VAL A 11 10.56 -1.31 5.09
CA VAL A 11 10.44 -1.06 3.64
C VAL A 11 10.43 -2.37 2.85
N SER A 12 11.27 -3.33 3.22
CA SER A 12 11.31 -4.66 2.60
C SER A 12 9.98 -5.40 2.78
N GLU A 13 9.40 -5.38 3.99
CA GLU A 13 8.10 -6.01 4.27
C GLU A 13 6.94 -5.34 3.54
N VAL A 14 6.91 -3.99 3.49
CA VAL A 14 5.90 -3.25 2.70
C VAL A 14 6.01 -3.62 1.22
N ARG A 15 7.23 -3.70 0.66
CA ARG A 15 7.43 -4.12 -0.74
C ARG A 15 6.88 -5.53 -1.00
N LYS A 16 7.20 -6.50 -0.13
CA LYS A 16 6.65 -7.87 -0.23
C LYS A 16 5.13 -7.89 -0.20
N ARG A 17 4.51 -7.09 0.67
CA ARG A 17 3.04 -6.95 0.73
C ARG A 17 2.48 -6.38 -0.58
N LEU A 18 3.07 -5.30 -1.11
CA LEU A 18 2.65 -4.71 -2.38
C LEU A 18 2.83 -5.67 -3.56
N ASP A 19 3.86 -6.53 -3.54
CA ASP A 19 4.08 -7.53 -4.58
C ASP A 19 3.03 -8.65 -4.55
N ARG A 20 2.57 -9.05 -3.35
CA ARG A 20 1.40 -9.94 -3.22
C ARG A 20 0.13 -9.29 -3.76
N VAL A 21 -0.07 -8.00 -3.54
CA VAL A 21 -1.18 -7.25 -4.13
C VAL A 21 -1.07 -7.26 -5.66
N ARG A 22 0.10 -6.98 -6.24
CA ARG A 22 0.32 -7.06 -7.70
C ARG A 22 0.02 -8.45 -8.26
N ALA A 23 0.42 -9.51 -7.55
CA ALA A 23 0.15 -10.89 -7.93
C ALA A 23 -1.35 -11.25 -7.95
N SER A 24 -2.21 -10.46 -7.29
CA SER A 24 -3.67 -10.61 -7.37
C SER A 24 -4.29 -10.11 -8.68
N GLY A 25 -3.49 -9.60 -9.61
CA GLY A 25 -3.92 -9.14 -10.93
C GLY A 25 -4.22 -7.64 -11.03
N VAL A 26 -3.98 -6.87 -9.96
CA VAL A 26 -4.13 -5.41 -9.99
C VAL A 26 -2.83 -4.71 -10.34
N ARG A 27 -2.94 -3.56 -10.99
CA ARG A 27 -1.81 -2.66 -11.23
C ARG A 27 -1.83 -1.55 -10.18
N ILE A 28 -0.79 -1.50 -9.36
CA ILE A 28 -0.58 -0.39 -8.41
C ILE A 28 -0.01 0.81 -9.16
N LEU A 29 -0.70 1.95 -9.11
CA LEU A 29 -0.30 3.19 -9.77
C LEU A 29 0.60 4.05 -8.89
N PHE A 30 0.29 4.10 -7.60
CA PHE A 30 1.00 4.93 -6.63
C PHE A 30 0.93 4.27 -5.25
N ALA A 31 2.01 4.36 -4.49
CA ALA A 31 2.08 3.93 -3.10
C ALA A 31 2.88 4.96 -2.31
N ILE A 32 2.40 5.31 -1.12
CA ILE A 32 2.99 6.33 -0.27
C ILE A 32 2.89 5.94 1.20
N GLU A 33 3.83 6.42 2.00
CA GLU A 33 3.71 6.39 3.45
C GLU A 33 2.43 7.12 3.90
N SER A 34 1.79 6.57 4.93
CA SER A 34 0.67 7.19 5.62
C SER A 34 0.88 7.06 7.13
N GLY A 35 -0.15 7.37 7.93
CA GLY A 35 -0.11 7.16 9.38
C GLY A 35 0.78 8.15 10.14
N SER A 36 0.99 7.87 11.43
CA SER A 36 1.61 8.81 12.38
C SER A 36 3.00 9.29 11.97
N ARG A 37 3.78 8.41 11.32
CA ARG A 37 5.11 8.71 10.77
C ARG A 37 5.04 9.76 9.66
N ALA A 38 4.11 9.60 8.71
CA ALA A 38 3.89 10.59 7.64
C ALA A 38 3.40 11.94 8.18
N TRP A 39 2.66 11.94 9.30
CA TRP A 39 2.19 13.15 9.97
C TRP A 39 3.24 13.81 10.88
N GLY A 40 4.40 13.18 11.09
CA GLY A 40 5.47 13.71 11.96
C GLY A 40 5.23 13.52 13.46
N PHE A 41 4.27 12.67 13.85
CA PHE A 41 4.00 12.32 15.26
C PHE A 41 4.15 10.82 15.55
N PRO A 42 5.25 10.15 15.13
CA PRO A 42 5.42 8.74 15.46
C PRO A 42 5.89 8.54 16.90
N SER A 43 5.29 7.57 17.57
CA SER A 43 5.84 6.94 18.77
C SER A 43 6.89 5.87 18.39
N PRO A 44 7.73 5.41 19.33
CA PRO A 44 8.69 4.34 19.06
C PRO A 44 8.07 3.03 18.55
N ASP A 45 6.85 2.73 19.00
CA ASP A 45 6.03 1.59 18.62
C ASP A 45 5.10 1.86 17.43
N SER A 46 5.18 3.05 16.80
CA SER A 46 4.37 3.37 15.63
C SER A 46 4.72 2.46 14.45
N ASP A 47 3.66 1.88 13.87
CA ASP A 47 3.71 1.08 12.66
C ASP A 47 4.19 1.86 11.43
N TYR A 48 4.44 1.10 10.36
CA TYR A 48 4.71 1.64 9.03
C TYR A 48 3.48 1.47 8.14
N ASP A 49 2.66 2.51 8.09
CA ASP A 49 1.46 2.54 7.25
C ASP A 49 1.80 2.89 5.80
N CYS A 50 1.24 2.12 4.86
CA CYS A 50 1.36 2.39 3.43
C CYS A 50 -0.04 2.41 2.80
N ARG A 51 -0.36 3.50 2.09
CA ARG A 51 -1.56 3.58 1.25
C ARG A 51 -1.18 3.54 -0.22
N PHE A 52 -2.06 2.98 -1.04
CA PHE A 52 -1.82 2.86 -2.46
C PHE A 52 -3.11 3.03 -3.27
N VAL A 53 -2.94 3.42 -4.53
CA VAL A 53 -4.01 3.49 -5.53
C VAL A 53 -3.73 2.42 -6.59
N TYR A 54 -4.76 1.66 -6.95
CA TYR A 54 -4.65 0.59 -7.93
C TYR A 54 -5.73 0.70 -9.00
N VAL A 55 -5.50 0.01 -10.12
CA VAL A 55 -6.50 -0.22 -11.18
C VAL A 55 -6.59 -1.71 -11.47
N ARG A 56 -7.80 -2.18 -11.76
CA ARG A 56 -8.07 -3.54 -12.21
C ARG A 56 -8.13 -3.61 -13.74
N SER A 57 -8.19 -4.82 -14.27
CA SER A 57 -8.49 -5.03 -15.69
C SER A 57 -9.89 -4.50 -16.03
N ALA A 58 -10.08 -4.05 -17.28
CA ALA A 58 -11.39 -3.55 -17.73
C ALA A 58 -12.49 -4.60 -17.58
N SER A 59 -12.19 -5.89 -17.79
CA SER A 59 -13.11 -7.01 -17.57
C SER A 59 -13.56 -7.17 -16.11
N GLU A 60 -12.71 -6.82 -15.14
CA GLU A 60 -13.08 -6.84 -13.72
C GLU A 60 -13.80 -5.56 -13.27
N THR A 61 -13.55 -4.43 -13.95
CA THR A 61 -14.24 -3.17 -13.65
C THR A 61 -15.63 -3.11 -14.27
N PHE A 62 -15.79 -3.56 -15.52
CA PHE A 62 -17.06 -3.53 -16.25
C PHE A 62 -17.75 -4.89 -16.19
N THR A 63 -18.19 -5.25 -14.97
CA THR A 63 -18.89 -6.51 -14.69
C THR A 63 -20.19 -6.26 -13.93
N LEU A 64 -21.19 -7.13 -14.13
CA LEU A 64 -22.44 -7.10 -13.37
C LEU A 64 -22.27 -7.61 -11.92
N PHE A 65 -21.12 -8.23 -11.62
CA PHE A 65 -20.79 -8.79 -10.32
C PHE A 65 -19.56 -8.08 -9.72
N PRO A 66 -19.71 -6.83 -9.27
CA PRO A 66 -18.60 -6.05 -8.76
C PRO A 66 -18.00 -6.72 -7.53
N ARG A 67 -16.67 -6.74 -7.46
CA ARG A 67 -15.94 -7.20 -6.27
C ARG A 67 -15.80 -6.05 -5.28
N ARG A 68 -15.48 -6.39 -4.02
CA ARG A 68 -15.09 -5.39 -3.02
C ARG A 68 -13.91 -4.57 -3.57
N ASP A 69 -14.10 -3.27 -3.70
CA ASP A 69 -13.10 -2.35 -4.24
C ASP A 69 -12.15 -1.79 -3.17
N VAL A 70 -11.76 -2.67 -2.25
CA VAL A 70 -10.79 -2.38 -1.19
C VAL A 70 -9.89 -3.60 -1.06
N ILE A 71 -8.58 -3.35 -1.10
CA ILE A 71 -7.55 -4.33 -0.78
C ILE A 71 -6.84 -3.82 0.47
N GLU A 72 -7.02 -4.50 1.60
CA GLU A 72 -6.42 -4.16 2.88
C GLU A 72 -5.64 -5.35 3.43
N HIS A 73 -4.57 -5.05 4.13
CA HIS A 73 -3.75 -6.04 4.83
C HIS A 73 -3.48 -5.51 6.26
N PRO A 74 -3.49 -6.39 7.27
CA PRO A 74 -3.01 -6.05 8.60
C PRO A 74 -1.49 -5.83 8.62
#